data_AF-A0A7C6SK04-F1
#
_entry.id   AF-A0A7C6SK04-F1
#
_cell.length_a   1.000
_cell.length_b   1.000
_cell.length_c   1.000
_cell.angle_alpha   90.00
_cell.angle_beta   90.00
_cell.angle_gamma   90.00
#
_symmetry.space_group_name_H-M   'P 1'
#
loop_
_entity.id
_entity.type
_entity.pdbx_description
1 polymer ?
#
loop_
_entity_poly.entity_id
_entity_poly.type
_entity_poly.pdbx_seq_one_letter_code
_entity_poly.pdbx_strand_id
1 'polypeptide(L)' 'VSYDGKSYQVIKAGVDGRMLSTDVADGFVGNTLGLYCSSNLTETDNYADFDWLIYRNMD' A
#
# COMPACT_ATOMS: atom_id res chain seq x y z
N VAL A 1 3.06 9.63 5.63
CA VAL A 1 4.44 9.30 6.03
C VAL A 1 4.70 9.77 7.45
N SER A 2 5.57 9.08 8.19
CA SER A 2 5.99 9.43 9.55
C SER A 2 7.46 8.99 9.75
N TYR A 3 8.21 9.72 10.58
CA TYR A 3 9.59 9.38 10.96
C TYR A 3 9.73 9.04 12.46
N ASP A 4 8.69 9.28 13.25
CA ASP A 4 8.66 9.08 14.71
C ASP A 4 7.59 8.07 15.16
N GLY A 5 6.80 7.54 14.22
CA GLY A 5 5.67 6.64 14.49
C GLY A 5 4.50 7.30 15.23
N LYS A 6 4.47 8.64 15.33
CA LYS A 6 3.47 9.41 16.10
C LYS A 6 2.85 10.52 15.27
N SER A 7 3.68 11.26 14.55
CA SER A 7 3.30 12.39 13.72
C SER A 7 3.14 11.92 12.28
N TYR A 8 1.93 12.02 11.73
CA TYR A 8 1.61 11.53 10.39
C TYR A 8 1.29 12.67 9.44
N GLN A 9 1.99 12.71 8.31
CA GLN A 9 1.69 13.62 7.20
C GLN A 9 0.90 12.90 6.11
N VAL A 10 -0.24 13.46 5.73
CA VAL A 10 -1.03 13.03 4.56
C VAL A 10 -0.30 13.49 3.29
N ILE A 11 0.01 12.54 2.40
CA ILE A 11 0.64 12.83 1.10
C ILE A 11 -0.40 13.14 0.03
N LYS A 12 -1.52 12.41 0.05
CA LYS A 12 -2.65 12.59 -0.85
C LYS A 12 -3.92 12.10 -0.17
N ALA A 13 -5.00 12.86 -0.34
CA ALA A 13 -6.35 12.49 0.06
C ALA A 13 -7.32 12.76 -1.10
N GLY A 14 -8.53 12.19 -1.00
CA GLY A 14 -9.58 12.38 -2.01
C GLY A 14 -9.27 11.70 -3.35
N VAL A 15 -8.54 10.58 -3.33
CA VAL A 15 -8.36 9.74 -4.52
C VAL A 15 -9.60 8.89 -4.72
N ASP A 16 -10.05 8.74 -5.97
CA ASP A 16 -11.20 7.89 -6.29
C ASP A 16 -10.84 6.40 -6.16
N GLY A 17 -11.30 5.76 -5.10
CA GLY A 17 -11.04 4.33 -4.86
C GLY A 17 -11.77 3.38 -5.83
N ARG A 18 -12.79 3.87 -6.57
CA ARG A 18 -13.59 3.02 -7.47
C ARG A 18 -12.77 2.48 -8.65
N MET A 19 -11.66 3.12 -9.00
CA MET A 19 -10.74 2.61 -10.02
C MET A 19 -10.17 1.21 -9.68
N LEU A 20 -10.23 0.80 -8.41
CA LEU A 20 -9.76 -0.49 -7.93
C LEU A 20 -10.88 -1.55 -7.85
N SER A 21 -12.11 -1.22 -8.28
CA SER A 21 -13.22 -2.17 -8.30
C SER A 21 -13.20 -3.02 -9.57
N THR A 22 -13.84 -4.19 -9.50
CA THR A 22 -14.08 -5.06 -10.66
C THR A 22 -14.81 -4.34 -11.79
N ASP A 23 -15.75 -3.45 -11.44
CA ASP A 23 -16.60 -2.75 -12.40
C ASP A 23 -15.80 -1.79 -13.29
N VAL A 24 -14.70 -1.24 -12.77
CA VAL A 24 -13.86 -0.27 -13.49
C VAL A 24 -12.58 -0.91 -14.02
N ALA A 25 -11.94 -1.79 -13.25
CA ALA A 25 -10.67 -2.41 -13.61
C ALA A 25 -10.83 -3.61 -14.57
N ASP A 26 -12.07 -4.04 -14.84
CA ASP A 26 -12.44 -5.18 -15.68
C ASP A 26 -11.72 -6.48 -15.28
N GLY A 27 -12.33 -7.21 -14.33
CA GLY A 27 -11.76 -8.44 -13.81
C GLY A 27 -12.67 -9.15 -12.82
N PHE A 28 -12.22 -10.32 -12.35
CA PHE A 28 -13.00 -11.21 -11.49
C PHE A 28 -12.60 -11.17 -9.99
N VAL A 29 -11.62 -10.34 -9.62
CA VAL A 29 -11.02 -10.31 -8.27
C VAL A 29 -11.24 -8.95 -7.61
N GLY A 30 -11.07 -8.84 -6.29
CA GLY A 30 -11.17 -7.58 -5.55
C GLY A 30 -9.85 -6.83 -5.35
N ASN A 31 -9.96 -5.66 -4.72
CA ASN A 31 -8.81 -4.85 -4.32
C ASN A 31 -8.02 -5.50 -3.17
N THR A 32 -6.70 -5.36 -3.20
CA THR A 32 -5.80 -5.85 -2.15
C THR A 32 -4.91 -4.71 -1.64
N LEU A 33 -4.62 -4.71 -0.33
CA LEU A 33 -3.62 -3.85 0.29
C LEU A 33 -2.46 -4.73 0.78
N GLY A 34 -1.23 -4.34 0.47
CA GLY A 34 -0.04 -5.10 0.88
C GLY A 34 1.23 -4.29 0.81
N LEU A 35 2.32 -4.93 1.23
CA LEU A 35 3.68 -4.40 1.17
C LEU A 35 4.39 -5.02 -0.03
N TYR A 36 5.19 -4.22 -0.73
CA TYR A 36 5.93 -4.65 -1.92
C TYR A 36 7.37 -4.14 -1.83
N CYS A 37 8.32 -5.00 -2.16
CA CYS A 37 9.73 -4.67 -2.28
C CYS A 37 10.24 -5.21 -3.61
N SER A 38 11.07 -4.43 -4.29
CA SER A 38 11.72 -4.81 -5.53
C SER A 38 12.99 -4.01 -5.69
N SER A 39 14.04 -4.67 -6.16
CA SER A 39 15.26 -4.03 -6.64
C SER A 39 15.15 -3.54 -8.08
N ASN A 40 13.94 -3.58 -8.66
CA ASN A 40 13.64 -3.18 -10.03
C ASN A 40 14.58 -3.84 -11.05
N LEU A 41 14.56 -5.19 -11.07
CA LEU A 41 15.36 -6.03 -11.96
C LEU A 41 16.89 -5.90 -11.80
N THR A 42 17.36 -5.21 -10.74
CA THR A 42 18.78 -5.09 -10.44
C THR A 42 19.17 -6.10 -9.37
N GLU A 43 20.20 -6.90 -9.62
CA GLU A 43 20.71 -7.84 -8.61
C GLU A 43 21.28 -7.06 -7.41
N THR A 44 20.90 -7.46 -6.19
CA THR A 44 21.34 -6.80 -4.96
C THR A 44 21.13 -7.72 -3.77
N ASP A 45 22.00 -7.57 -2.78
CA ASP A 45 21.89 -8.24 -1.47
C ASP A 45 21.14 -7.37 -0.44
N ASN A 46 20.33 -6.40 -0.90
CA ASN A 46 19.60 -5.49 -0.01
C ASN A 46 18.29 -6.14 0.43
N TYR A 47 17.89 -5.83 1.67
CA TYR A 47 16.66 -6.32 2.28
C TYR A 47 15.74 -5.15 2.65
N ALA A 48 14.43 -5.40 2.62
CA ALA A 48 13.42 -4.50 3.16
C ALA A 48 12.70 -5.21 4.29
N ASP A 49 12.99 -4.80 5.52
CA ASP A 49 12.38 -5.36 6.72
C ASP A 49 11.13 -4.57 7.09
N PHE A 50 9.99 -5.26 7.19
CA PHE A 50 8.73 -4.69 7.62
C PHE A 50 8.38 -5.22 9.00
N ASP A 51 8.39 -4.34 10.00
CA ASP A 51 8.15 -4.71 11.39
C ASP A 51 6.68 -5.12 11.62
N TRP A 52 5.73 -4.31 11.13
CA TRP A 52 4.29 -4.56 11.31
C TRP A 52 3.45 -4.06 10.12
N LEU A 53 2.36 -4.77 9.83
CA LEU A 53 1.24 -4.29 9.01
C LEU A 53 -0.02 -4.24 9.86
N ILE A 54 -0.60 -3.05 10.02
CA ILE A 54 -1.82 -2.83 10.81
C ILE A 54 -2.98 -2.56 9.85
N TYR A 55 -3.98 -3.43 9.87
CA TYR A 55 -5.26 -3.25 9.18
C TYR A 55 -6.39 -3.16 10.20
N ARG A 56 -7.20 -2.11 10.11
CA ARG A 56 -8.32 -1.87 11.04
C ARG A 56 -9.52 -1.35 10.24
N ASN A 57 -10.70 -1.87 10.55
CA ASN A 57 -11.94 -1.25 10.11
C ASN A 57 -12.17 0.05 10.91
N MET A 58 -12.96 0.95 10.35
CA MET A 58 -13.42 2.20 10.98
C MET A 58 -14.78 2.05 11.69
N ASP A 59 -15.19 0.81 11.99
CA ASP A 59 -16.43 0.51 12.73
C ASP A 59 -16.52 1.26 14.07
#